data_AF-A0A9P6RSE5-F1
#
_entry.id   AF-A0A9P6RSE5-F1
#
_cell.length_a   1.000
_cell.length_b   1.000
_cell.length_c   1.000
_cell.angle_alpha   90.00
_cell.angle_beta   90.00
_cell.angle_gamma   90.00
#
_symmetry.space_group_name_H-M   'P 1'
#
loop_
_entity.id
_entity.type
_entity.pdbx_description
1 polymer ?
#
loop_
_entity_poly.entity_id
_entity_poly.type
_entity_poly.pdbx_seq_one_letter_code
_entity_poly.pdbx_strand_id
1 'polypeptide(L)'
;MTEHTRPATLEPAFGPYMDSASILRADFSITLRSERTSTLNLTFERLMATIRATPGLSIRGPLRLPKEDKFHSRRVDIKSIQEALLRQIAEQSGIELSESAGSDCTQSNGVVVSFDIE
;
A
#
# COMPACT_ATOMS: atom_id res chain seq x y z
N MET A 1 -52.01 -17.94 -29.66
CA MET A 1 -50.96 -18.92 -29.98
C MET A 1 -50.15 -19.16 -28.71
N THR A 2 -49.65 -20.37 -28.54
CA THR A 2 -49.18 -20.94 -27.27
C THR A 2 -47.70 -20.63 -26.94
N GLU A 3 -47.42 -20.58 -25.63
CA GLU A 3 -46.23 -21.09 -24.90
C GLU A 3 -44.82 -20.81 -25.47
N HIS A 4 -43.86 -20.28 -24.70
CA HIS A 4 -42.96 -21.00 -23.76
C HIS A 4 -41.95 -19.96 -23.18
N THR A 5 -41.17 -20.14 -22.09
CA THR A 5 -41.05 -21.22 -21.07
C THR A 5 -40.36 -20.65 -19.79
N ARG A 6 -40.38 -21.41 -18.68
CA ARG A 6 -39.71 -21.16 -17.37
C ARG A 6 -38.26 -21.76 -17.36
N PRO A 7 -37.31 -21.42 -16.44
CA PRO A 7 -37.50 -21.47 -14.98
C PRO A 7 -36.72 -20.44 -14.14
N ALA A 8 -36.79 -20.59 -12.81
CA ALA A 8 -36.15 -19.74 -11.81
C ALA A 8 -34.76 -20.23 -11.40
N THR A 9 -33.95 -19.33 -10.83
CA THR A 9 -32.81 -19.66 -9.96
C THR A 9 -32.84 -18.72 -8.74
N LEU A 10 -32.55 -19.27 -7.56
CA LEU A 10 -32.45 -18.54 -6.30
C LEU A 10 -31.12 -17.78 -6.18
N GLU A 11 -30.98 -17.09 -5.04
CA GLU A 11 -29.77 -16.73 -4.28
C GLU A 11 -29.57 -15.21 -4.07
N PRO A 12 -28.93 -14.79 -2.96
CA PRO A 12 -29.42 -15.04 -1.60
C PRO A 12 -29.52 -13.73 -0.79
N ALA A 13 -30.02 -13.82 0.44
CA ALA A 13 -30.04 -12.68 1.35
C ALA A 13 -28.60 -12.33 1.81
N PHE A 14 -28.10 -11.16 1.41
CA PHE A 14 -27.13 -10.40 2.17
C PHE A 14 -27.75 -9.03 2.47
N GLY A 15 -27.85 -8.70 3.76
CA GLY A 15 -28.50 -7.48 4.22
C GLY A 15 -27.70 -6.21 3.88
N PRO A 16 -28.15 -5.02 4.34
CA PRO A 16 -27.31 -3.83 4.31
C PRO A 16 -26.03 -4.09 5.13
N TYR A 17 -24.95 -4.41 4.42
CA TYR A 17 -23.71 -4.89 5.01
C TYR A 17 -22.91 -3.72 5.58
N MET A 18 -23.25 -3.41 6.83
CA MET A 18 -22.70 -2.34 7.66
C MET A 18 -22.87 -0.92 7.13
N ASP A 19 -23.31 -0.07 8.06
CA ASP A 19 -23.16 1.37 8.00
C ASP A 19 -21.77 1.74 7.46
N SER A 20 -21.75 2.55 6.40
CA SER A 20 -20.52 3.02 5.77
C SER A 20 -19.83 4.04 6.67
N ALA A 21 -19.20 3.55 7.75
CA ALA A 21 -18.06 4.20 8.36
C ALA A 21 -17.15 4.61 7.21
N SER A 22 -17.07 5.92 6.96
CA SER A 22 -16.50 6.45 5.73
C SER A 22 -15.10 5.88 5.58
N ILE A 23 -14.89 5.05 4.55
CA ILE A 23 -13.58 4.50 4.24
C ILE A 23 -12.78 5.67 3.66
N LEU A 24 -12.29 6.52 4.57
CA LEU A 24 -11.53 7.71 4.28
C LEU A 24 -10.26 7.25 3.58
N ARG A 25 -10.25 7.46 2.27
CA ARG A 25 -9.11 7.17 1.42
C ARG A 25 -8.10 8.28 1.64
N ALA A 26 -7.17 8.03 2.55
CA ALA A 26 -6.08 8.94 2.84
C ALA A 26 -5.00 8.85 1.76
N ASP A 27 -4.13 9.86 1.76
CA ASP A 27 -2.97 9.91 0.90
C ASP A 27 -1.74 9.49 1.71
N PHE A 28 -1.04 8.45 1.25
CA PHE A 28 0.04 7.82 2.01
C PHE A 28 1.40 8.10 1.41
N SER A 29 2.40 8.22 2.26
CA SER A 29 3.78 8.42 1.85
C SER A 29 4.68 7.41 2.54
N ILE A 30 5.39 6.55 1.81
CA ILE A 30 6.39 5.64 2.39
C ILE A 30 7.78 6.11 1.97
N THR A 31 8.66 6.34 2.96
CA THR A 31 10.07 6.68 2.75
C THR A 31 10.97 5.58 3.29
N LEU A 32 11.84 5.06 2.42
CA LEU A 32 12.85 4.06 2.74
C LEU A 32 14.22 4.74 2.78
N ARG A 33 15.04 4.44 3.79
CA ARG A 33 16.36 5.01 4.02
C ARG A 33 17.37 3.91 4.35
N SER A 34 18.56 3.93 3.75
CA SER A 34 19.65 3.01 4.14
C SER A 34 21.02 3.55 3.72
N GLU A 35 22.07 3.25 4.49
CA GLU A 35 23.46 3.51 4.06
C GLU A 35 23.85 2.69 2.82
N ARG A 36 23.20 1.54 2.59
CA ARG A 36 23.48 0.64 1.45
C ARG A 36 22.49 0.88 0.32
N THR A 37 22.94 1.59 -0.73
CA THR A 37 22.13 1.84 -1.94
C THR A 37 21.57 0.55 -2.57
N SER A 38 22.35 -0.55 -2.57
CA SER A 38 21.90 -1.82 -3.17
C SER A 38 20.72 -2.44 -2.42
N THR A 39 20.76 -2.47 -1.08
CA THR A 39 19.64 -2.96 -0.26
C THR A 39 18.43 -2.04 -0.42
N LEU A 40 18.63 -0.72 -0.38
CA LEU A 40 17.57 0.26 -0.57
C LEU A 40 16.85 0.08 -1.91
N ASN A 41 17.59 0.00 -3.03
CA ASN A 41 17.01 -0.18 -4.35
C ASN A 41 16.23 -1.50 -4.42
N LEU A 42 16.80 -2.62 -3.94
CA LEU A 42 16.15 -3.93 -3.98
C LEU A 42 14.82 -3.94 -3.20
N THR A 43 14.80 -3.42 -1.97
CA THR A 43 13.59 -3.33 -1.14
C THR A 43 12.57 -2.39 -1.78
N PHE A 44 13.03 -1.28 -2.36
CA PHE A 44 12.18 -0.31 -3.03
C PHE A 44 11.56 -0.85 -4.33
N GLU A 45 12.30 -1.62 -5.12
CA GLU A 45 11.81 -2.28 -6.34
C GLU A 45 10.76 -3.34 -6.01
N ARG A 46 10.91 -4.09 -4.92
CA ARG A 46 9.88 -5.02 -4.41
C ARG A 46 8.59 -4.29 -4.05
N LEU A 47 8.69 -3.19 -3.29
CA LEU A 47 7.54 -2.34 -2.97
C LEU A 47 6.84 -1.82 -4.24
N MET A 48 7.61 -1.33 -5.21
CA MET A 48 7.07 -0.88 -6.50
C MET A 48 6.40 -2.00 -7.29
N ALA A 49 6.93 -3.23 -7.25
CA ALA A 49 6.33 -4.38 -7.90
C ALA A 49 4.96 -4.72 -7.27
N THR A 50 4.88 -4.82 -5.95
CA THR A 50 3.62 -5.11 -5.22
C THR A 50 2.57 -4.03 -5.44
N ILE A 51 2.95 -2.74 -5.37
CA ILE A 51 2.03 -1.63 -5.64
C ILE A 51 1.51 -1.67 -7.08
N ARG A 52 2.37 -1.92 -8.07
CA ARG A 52 1.96 -2.01 -9.49
C ARG A 52 1.12 -3.25 -9.79
N ALA A 53 1.29 -4.32 -9.02
CA ALA A 53 0.45 -5.52 -9.10
C ALA A 53 -0.94 -5.31 -8.45
N THR A 54 -1.11 -4.27 -7.63
CA THR A 54 -2.37 -3.97 -6.94
C THR A 54 -3.24 -3.05 -7.81
N PRO A 55 -4.38 -3.53 -8.35
CA PRO A 55 -5.20 -2.74 -9.26
C PRO A 55 -5.91 -1.58 -8.55
N GLY A 56 -6.09 -0.46 -9.26
CA GLY A 56 -6.84 0.71 -8.77
C GLY A 56 -6.05 1.71 -7.93
N LEU A 57 -4.74 1.50 -7.72
CA LEU A 57 -3.88 2.45 -7.01
C LEU A 57 -3.40 3.58 -7.93
N SER A 58 -3.43 4.81 -7.41
CA SER A 58 -2.83 5.99 -8.06
C SER A 58 -1.51 6.35 -7.36
N ILE A 59 -0.38 6.16 -8.03
CA ILE A 59 0.95 6.44 -7.47
C ILE A 59 1.54 7.76 -7.96
N ARG A 60 2.33 8.41 -7.09
CA ARG A 60 3.26 9.48 -7.45
C ARG A 60 4.65 9.10 -6.96
N GLY A 61 5.64 9.24 -7.83
CA GLY A 61 7.00 8.72 -7.62
C GLY A 61 7.33 7.55 -8.55
N PRO A 62 8.55 6.98 -8.43
CA PRO A 62 9.44 7.09 -7.29
C PRO A 62 10.25 8.39 -7.22
N LEU A 63 10.34 8.97 -6.02
CA LEU A 63 11.14 10.16 -5.74
C LEU A 63 12.47 9.77 -5.07
N ARG A 64 13.57 10.21 -5.65
CA ARG A 64 14.90 10.17 -5.02
C ARG A 64 15.09 11.46 -4.23
N LEU A 65 15.04 11.34 -2.91
CA LEU A 65 15.34 12.46 -2.00
C LEU A 65 16.86 12.75 -2.01
N PRO A 66 17.29 13.98 -1.66
CA PRO A 66 18.70 14.29 -1.46
C PRO A 66 19.35 13.36 -0.42
N LYS A 67 20.67 13.24 -0.48
CA LYS A 67 21.42 12.43 0.48
C LYS A 67 21.58 13.23 1.78
N GLU A 68 20.94 12.78 2.85
CA GLU A 68 21.20 13.24 4.22
C GLU A 68 22.24 12.31 4.86
N ASP A 69 23.29 12.91 5.41
CA ASP A 69 24.44 12.23 6.02
C ASP A 69 25.01 11.08 5.15
N LYS A 70 24.91 9.84 5.66
CA LYS A 70 25.35 8.60 5.00
C LYS A 70 24.22 7.88 4.29
N PHE A 71 22.96 8.25 4.55
CA PHE A 71 21.79 7.52 4.13
C PHE A 71 21.33 7.90 2.72
N HIS A 72 21.04 6.88 1.92
CA HIS A 72 20.34 7.03 0.66
C HIS A 72 18.84 6.88 0.92
N SER A 73 18.04 7.74 0.30
CA SER A 73 16.60 7.82 0.55
C SER A 73 15.77 7.63 -0.73
N ARG A 74 14.62 6.99 -0.61
CA ARG A 74 13.59 6.81 -1.66
C ARG A 74 12.21 7.02 -1.05
N ARG A 75 11.36 7.79 -1.71
CA ARG A 75 9.96 7.99 -1.32
C ARG A 75 9.03 7.59 -2.45
N VAL A 76 7.88 7.01 -2.08
CA VAL A 76 6.71 6.89 -2.94
C VAL A 76 5.50 7.45 -2.21
N ASP A 77 4.66 8.15 -2.95
CA ASP A 77 3.36 8.61 -2.48
C ASP A 77 2.27 7.79 -3.19
N ILE A 78 1.27 7.31 -2.44
CA ILE A 78 0.17 6.49 -2.93
C ILE A 78 -1.12 7.22 -2.56
N LYS A 79 -1.83 7.69 -3.59
CA LYS A 79 -3.00 8.54 -3.45
C LYS A 79 -4.28 7.71 -3.31
N SER A 80 -5.16 8.12 -2.41
CA SER A 80 -6.48 7.55 -2.16
C SER A 80 -6.52 6.04 -1.89
N ILE A 81 -5.64 5.55 -1.00
CA ILE A 81 -5.59 4.13 -0.57
C ILE A 81 -6.18 3.96 0.84
N GLN A 82 -6.55 2.73 1.22
CA GLN A 82 -6.96 2.40 2.59
C GLN A 82 -5.73 1.97 3.41
N GLU A 83 -5.65 2.34 4.69
CA GLU A 83 -4.51 1.95 5.56
C GLU A 83 -4.30 0.43 5.60
N ALA A 84 -5.38 -0.33 5.73
CA ALA A 84 -5.32 -1.80 5.74
C ALA A 84 -4.68 -2.37 4.46
N LEU A 85 -5.03 -1.82 3.29
CA LEU A 85 -4.44 -2.22 2.02
C LEU A 85 -2.97 -1.77 1.90
N LEU A 86 -2.60 -0.60 2.46
CA LEU A 86 -1.19 -0.20 2.52
C LEU A 86 -0.37 -1.18 3.37
N ARG A 87 -0.87 -1.55 4.56
CA ARG A 87 -0.18 -2.48 5.46
C ARG A 87 -0.03 -3.86 4.79
N GLN A 88 -1.05 -4.33 4.07
CA GLN A 88 -0.96 -5.55 3.25
C GLN A 88 0.09 -5.45 2.13
N ILE A 89 0.15 -4.34 1.41
CA ILE A 89 1.17 -4.10 0.36
C ILE A 89 2.58 -4.08 0.95
N ALA A 90 2.76 -3.43 2.08
CA ALA A 90 4.04 -3.37 2.78
C ALA A 90 4.47 -4.77 3.19
N GLU A 91 3.62 -5.52 3.90
CA GLU A 91 3.86 -6.92 4.30
C GLU A 91 4.21 -7.81 3.10
N GLN A 92 3.42 -7.77 2.03
CA GLN A 92 3.67 -8.52 0.79
C GLN A 92 4.98 -8.13 0.09
N SER A 93 5.43 -6.88 0.22
CA SER A 93 6.74 -6.44 -0.30
C SER A 93 7.93 -6.81 0.61
N GLY A 94 7.67 -7.40 1.78
CA GLY A 94 8.67 -7.67 2.82
C GLY A 94 9.09 -6.42 3.58
N ILE A 95 8.19 -5.45 3.72
CA ILE A 95 8.40 -4.19 4.45
C ILE A 95 7.56 -4.20 5.72
N GLU A 96 8.26 -4.13 6.85
CA GLU A 96 7.67 -3.85 8.15
C GLU A 96 7.39 -2.35 8.26
N LEU A 97 6.15 -1.98 8.57
CA LEU A 97 5.76 -0.62 8.94
C LEU A 97 5.68 -0.53 10.47
N SER A 98 5.97 0.67 11.00
CA SER A 98 5.72 1.00 12.40
C SER A 98 4.22 0.92 12.74
N GLU A 99 3.90 0.80 14.02
CA GLU A 99 2.50 0.78 14.48
C GLU A 99 1.81 2.13 14.20
N SER A 100 2.54 3.24 14.41
CA SER A 100 2.06 4.61 14.24
C SER A 100 2.71 5.31 13.04
N ALA A 101 1.91 6.09 12.30
CA ALA A 101 2.43 7.01 11.28
C ALA A 101 3.43 8.01 11.85
N GLY A 102 4.33 8.52 11.01
CA GLY A 102 5.43 9.41 11.38
C GLY A 102 6.58 8.73 12.15
N SER A 103 6.44 7.45 12.55
CA SER A 103 7.46 6.71 13.30
C SER A 103 8.36 5.88 12.40
N ASP A 104 9.66 5.81 12.74
CA ASP A 104 10.64 4.97 12.06
C ASP A 104 10.57 3.49 12.49
N CYS A 105 10.64 2.57 11.53
CA CYS A 105 10.85 1.14 11.74
C CYS A 105 12.19 0.72 11.10
N THR A 106 13.13 0.19 11.88
CA THR A 106 14.39 -0.36 11.34
C THR A 106 14.26 -1.84 11.08
N GLN A 107 14.30 -2.24 9.81
CA GLN A 107 14.22 -3.64 9.40
C GLN A 107 15.54 -4.39 9.65
N SER A 108 15.43 -5.71 9.78
CA SER A 108 16.57 -6.64 9.93
C SER A 108 17.62 -6.55 8.81
N ASN A 109 17.27 -5.98 7.65
CA ASN A 109 18.17 -5.79 6.50
C ASN A 109 18.95 -4.44 6.53
N GLY A 110 18.73 -3.58 7.54
CA GLY A 110 19.35 -2.25 7.64
C GLY A 110 18.68 -1.17 6.77
N VAL A 111 17.44 -1.37 6.35
CA VAL A 111 16.57 -0.32 5.79
C VAL A 111 15.70 0.23 6.92
N VAL A 112 15.74 1.55 7.11
CA VAL A 112 14.80 2.29 7.95
C VAL A 112 13.61 2.70 7.08
N VAL A 113 12.40 2.42 7.53
CA VAL A 113 11.16 2.78 6.85
C VAL A 113 10.33 3.68 7.75
N SER A 114 9.94 4.83 7.22
CA SER A 114 8.91 5.69 7.81
C SER A 114 7.73 5.74 6.86
N PHE A 115 6.51 5.80 7.39
CA PHE A 115 5.32 6.11 6.62
C PHE A 115 4.53 7.24 7.25
N ASP A 116 3.78 7.96 6.42
CA ASP A 116 2.99 9.12 6.79
C ASP A 116 1.61 9.05 6.12
N ILE A 117 0.59 9.66 6.73
CA ILE A 117 -0.80 9.65 6.30
C ILE A 117 -1.34 11.08 6.29
N GLU A 118 -1.77 11.58 5.12
CA GLU A 118 -2.48 12.84 4.91
C GLU A 118 -4.00 12.63 4.77
#